data_AF-A0A2N2UPW0-F1
#
_entry.id   AF-A0A2N2UPW0-F1
#
_cell.length_a   1.000
_cell.length_b   1.000
_cell.length_c   1.000
_cell.angle_alpha   90.00
_cell.angle_beta   90.00
_cell.angle_gamma   90.00
#
_symmetry.space_group_name_H-M   'P 1'
#
loop_
_entity.id
_entity.type
_entity.pdbx_description
1 polymer ?
#
loop_
_entity_poly.entity_id
_entity_poly.type
_entity_poly.pdbx_seq_one_letter_code
_entity_poly.pdbx_strand_id
1 'polypeptide(L)'
;MQAHKTGSLIVVEDTQKAACSHGKGYVATHHQSTSAEASLLCYPVKINGSSSGFVVSVLWYKKHGFQKRLSAQYEKLLEPFRCRLRLEYYLSHLKGLVNEKHDAT
;
A
#
# COMPACT_ATOMS: atom_id res chain seq x y z
N MET A 1 -7.28 -5.48 1.96
CA MET A 1 -6.61 -5.72 0.66
C MET A 1 -5.70 -6.93 0.72
N GLN A 2 -5.58 -7.72 -0.36
CA GLN A 2 -4.71 -8.92 -0.39
C GLN A 2 -3.23 -8.58 -0.26
N ALA A 3 -2.78 -7.39 -0.67
CA ALA A 3 -1.39 -6.93 -0.50
C ALA A 3 -0.95 -6.99 0.96
N HIS A 4 -1.85 -6.67 1.90
CA HIS A 4 -1.60 -6.80 3.34
C HIS A 4 -1.47 -8.27 3.78
N LYS A 5 -2.25 -9.17 3.17
CA LYS A 5 -2.26 -10.62 3.48
C LYS A 5 -1.05 -11.37 2.87
N THR A 6 -0.67 -11.07 1.63
CA THR A 6 0.48 -11.73 0.97
C THR A 6 1.80 -11.08 1.38
N GLY A 7 1.79 -9.77 1.67
CA GLY A 7 3.02 -9.03 1.90
C GLY A 7 3.85 -8.81 0.64
N SER A 8 3.26 -9.07 -0.53
CA SER A 8 3.91 -8.91 -1.83
C SER A 8 3.30 -7.71 -2.57
N LEU A 9 4.10 -7.09 -3.44
CA LEU A 9 3.63 -6.07 -4.36
C LEU A 9 2.48 -6.61 -5.22
N ILE A 10 1.40 -5.83 -5.34
CA ILE A 10 0.31 -6.11 -6.26
C ILE A 10 0.29 -5.02 -7.33
N VAL A 11 0.33 -5.45 -8.59
CA VAL A 11 0.18 -4.57 -9.76
C VAL A 11 -1.14 -4.88 -10.45
N VAL A 12 -2.02 -3.88 -10.48
CA VAL A 12 -3.29 -3.89 -11.18
C VAL A 12 -3.14 -3.03 -12.43
N GLU A 13 -2.99 -3.67 -13.58
CA GLU A 13 -2.74 -2.96 -14.84
C GLU A 13 -4.02 -2.33 -15.41
N ASP A 14 -5.17 -2.90 -15.07
CA ASP A 14 -6.50 -2.40 -15.42
C ASP A 14 -7.44 -2.63 -14.24
N THR A 15 -7.80 -1.53 -13.58
CA THR A 15 -8.69 -1.52 -12.41
C THR A 15 -10.12 -1.93 -12.74
N GLN A 16 -10.61 -1.63 -13.95
CA GLN A 16 -11.94 -2.04 -14.40
C GLN A 16 -11.99 -3.55 -14.62
N LYS A 17 -10.98 -4.11 -15.30
CA LYS A 17 -10.86 -5.56 -15.50
C LYS A 17 -10.69 -6.29 -14.16
N ALA A 18 -9.88 -5.74 -13.25
CA ALA A 18 -9.66 -6.32 -11.93
C ALA A 18 -10.91 -6.29 -11.05
N ALA A 19 -11.74 -5.24 -11.15
CA ALA A 19 -13.00 -5.14 -10.44
C ALA A 19 -14.04 -6.18 -10.92
N CYS A 20 -14.07 -6.46 -12.23
CA CYS A 20 -14.96 -7.47 -12.81
C CYS A 20 -14.48 -8.91 -12.58
N SER A 21 -13.18 -9.12 -12.39
CA SER A 21 -12.65 -10.45 -12.07
C SER A 21 -12.90 -10.78 -10.60
N HIS A 22 -13.63 -11.86 -10.30
CA HIS A 22 -13.81 -12.40 -8.94
C HIS A 22 -12.51 -13.01 -8.33
N GLY A 23 -11.34 -12.48 -8.71
CA GLY A 23 -10.02 -12.96 -8.33
C GLY A 23 -9.34 -12.06 -7.27
N LYS A 24 -9.60 -12.38 -6.00
CA LYS A 24 -8.82 -12.24 -4.74
C LYS A 24 -7.89 -11.04 -4.45
N GLY A 25 -7.43 -10.20 -5.38
CA GLY A 25 -6.37 -9.19 -5.18
C GLY A 25 -6.82 -7.79 -4.80
N TYR A 26 -7.95 -7.36 -5.35
CA TYR A 26 -8.47 -6.02 -5.26
C TYR A 26 -9.92 -6.09 -4.77
N VAL A 27 -10.21 -5.39 -3.68
CA VAL A 27 -11.58 -5.20 -3.18
C VAL A 27 -11.77 -3.69 -3.10
N ALA A 28 -12.55 -3.14 -4.03
CA ALA A 28 -12.93 -1.74 -4.00
C ALA A 28 -13.96 -1.54 -2.87
N THR A 29 -13.49 -1.16 -1.68
CA THR A 29 -14.39 -0.74 -0.61
C THR A 29 -14.83 0.70 -0.87
N HIS A 30 -16.08 0.82 -1.29
CA HIS A 30 -16.89 2.04 -1.45
C HIS A 30 -16.54 3.02 -2.58
N HIS A 31 -17.53 3.14 -3.47
CA HIS A 31 -17.81 4.23 -4.40
C HIS A 31 -17.24 5.60 -4.02
N GLN A 32 -16.30 6.11 -4.82
CA GLN A 32 -16.37 7.49 -5.31
C GLN A 32 -15.89 7.54 -6.76
N SER A 33 -16.86 7.89 -7.61
CA SER A 33 -16.73 8.38 -8.99
C SER A 33 -15.84 7.61 -9.97
N THR A 34 -16.52 7.16 -11.03
CA THR A 34 -16.00 6.83 -12.35
C THR A 34 -15.20 5.54 -12.49
N SER A 35 -15.82 4.67 -13.29
CA SER A 35 -15.24 3.73 -14.24
C SER A 35 -14.12 4.35 -15.11
N ALA A 36 -13.11 4.93 -14.47
CA ALA A 36 -11.97 5.54 -15.12
C ALA A 36 -10.94 4.45 -15.41
N GLU A 37 -10.51 4.39 -16.66
CA GLU A 37 -9.45 3.51 -17.10
C GLU A 37 -8.15 3.80 -16.32
N ALA A 38 -7.89 3.05 -15.26
CA ALA A 38 -6.75 3.29 -14.38
C ALA A 38 -5.93 2.02 -14.12
N SER A 39 -4.69 2.23 -13.69
CA SER A 39 -3.80 1.21 -13.15
C SER A 39 -3.41 1.58 -11.72
N LEU A 40 -3.13 0.58 -10.90
CA LEU A 40 -2.90 0.74 -9.48
C LEU A 40 -1.73 -0.14 -9.04
N LEU A 41 -0.84 0.44 -8.26
CA LEU A 41 0.24 -0.27 -7.60
C LEU A 41 -0.02 -0.28 -6.10
N CYS A 42 0.02 -1.46 -5.48
CA CYS A 42 -0.21 -1.64 -4.05
C CYS A 42 1.03 -2.27 -3.42
N TYR A 43 1.75 -1.50 -2.63
CA TYR A 43 3.00 -1.89 -2.03
C TYR A 43 2.84 -2.02 -0.51
N PRO A 44 2.88 -3.25 0.04
CA PRO A 44 2.71 -3.47 1.47
C PRO A 44 3.97 -3.11 2.27
N VAL A 45 3.76 -2.40 3.37
CA VAL A 45 4.78 -2.02 4.35
C VAL A 45 4.48 -2.77 5.66
N LYS A 46 5.21 -3.87 5.89
CA LYS A 46 5.15 -4.61 7.16
C LYS A 46 5.97 -3.88 8.23
N ILE A 47 5.37 -3.70 9.40
CA ILE A 47 6.08 -3.24 10.61
C ILE A 47 6.54 -4.49 11.37
N ASN A 48 7.84 -4.59 11.65
CA ASN A 48 8.36 -5.73 12.41
C ASN A 48 7.75 -5.74 13.83
N GLY A 49 7.34 -6.92 14.30
CA GLY A 49 6.77 -7.11 15.63
C GLY A 49 5.31 -6.64 15.78
N SER A 50 4.67 -6.18 14.71
CA SER A 50 3.26 -5.80 14.72
C SER A 50 2.45 -6.68 13.78
N SER A 51 1.22 -7.02 14.19
CA SER A 51 0.20 -7.55 13.29
C SER A 51 -0.31 -6.48 12.30
N SER A 52 0.02 -5.21 12.56
CA SER A 52 -0.36 -4.07 11.75
C SER A 52 0.68 -3.78 10.66
N GLY A 53 0.19 -3.41 9.49
CA GLY A 53 0.99 -3.04 8.34
C GLY A 53 0.22 -2.07 7.47
N PHE A 54 0.94 -1.26 6.72
CA PHE A 54 0.35 -0.28 5.82
C PHE A 54 0.40 -0.81 4.39
N VAL A 55 -0.44 -0.25 3.51
CA VAL A 55 -0.32 -0.46 2.07
C VAL A 55 -0.22 0.91 1.43
N VAL A 56 0.88 1.14 0.72
CA VAL A 56 1.03 2.33 -0.13
C VAL A 56 0.33 2.01 -1.45
N SER A 57 -0.70 2.79 -1.77
CA SER A 57 -1.46 2.67 -3.01
C SER A 57 -1.15 3.84 -3.93
N VAL A 58 -0.60 3.56 -5.10
CA VAL A 58 -0.31 4.56 -6.14
C VAL A 58 -1.28 4.34 -7.28
N LEU A 59 -2.22 5.26 -7.45
CA LEU A 59 -3.20 5.24 -8.53
C LEU A 59 -2.68 6.06 -9.71
N TRP A 60 -2.77 5.49 -10.91
CA TRP A 60 -2.48 6.17 -12.16
C TRP A 60 -3.71 6.09 -13.07
N TYR A 61 -4.27 7.24 -13.44
CA TYR A 61 -5.52 7.36 -14.22
C TYR A 61 -5.33 7.03 -15.73
N LYS A 62 -4.60 5.96 -16.01
CA LYS A 62 -4.47 5.34 -17.33
C LYS A 62 -4.29 3.82 -17.17
N LYS A 63 -4.97 3.02 -18.00
CA LYS A 63 -4.70 1.59 -18.14
C LYS A 63 -3.24 1.34 -18.54
N HIS A 64 -2.67 0.26 -18.03
CA HIS A 64 -1.30 -0.19 -18.30
C HIS A 64 -0.21 0.86 -17.99
N GLY A 65 -0.51 1.88 -17.18
CA GLY A 65 0.48 2.81 -16.65
C GLY A 65 1.49 2.10 -15.76
N PHE A 66 1.00 1.14 -14.97
CA PHE A 66 1.83 0.11 -14.34
C PHE A 66 1.73 -1.21 -15.11
N GLN A 67 2.87 -1.89 -15.21
CA GLN A 67 3.01 -3.16 -15.93
C GLN A 67 3.62 -4.24 -15.02
N LYS A 68 2.99 -5.41 -14.95
CA LYS A 68 3.42 -6.54 -14.09
C LYS A 68 4.85 -6.99 -14.38
N ARG A 69 5.28 -6.95 -15.64
CA ARG A 69 6.65 -7.30 -16.06
C ARG A 69 7.72 -6.40 -15.44
N LEU A 70 7.35 -5.20 -14.97
CA LEU A 70 8.25 -4.23 -14.33
C LEU A 70 8.14 -4.27 -12.80
N SER A 71 7.47 -5.28 -12.21
CA SER A 71 7.28 -5.39 -10.76
C SER A 71 8.58 -5.24 -9.96
N ALA A 72 9.65 -5.93 -10.38
CA ALA A 72 10.95 -5.86 -9.74
C ALA A 72 11.56 -4.44 -9.75
N GLN A 73 11.26 -3.63 -10.77
CA GLN A 73 11.73 -2.24 -10.83
C GLN A 73 10.95 -1.37 -9.85
N TYR A 74 9.64 -1.56 -9.75
CA TYR A 74 8.82 -0.84 -8.77
C TYR A 74 9.21 -1.19 -7.34
N GLU A 75 9.49 -2.47 -7.04
CA GLU A 75 9.96 -2.88 -5.71
C GLU A 75 11.25 -2.17 -5.33
N LYS A 76 12.23 -2.13 -6.24
CA LYS A 76 13.49 -1.40 -6.03
C LYS A 76 13.27 0.10 -5.81
N LEU A 77 12.36 0.71 -6.58
CA LEU A 77 12.05 2.14 -6.45
C LEU A 77 11.39 2.47 -5.11
N LEU A 78 10.55 1.57 -4.59
CA LEU A 78 9.74 1.79 -3.39
C LEU A 78 10.43 1.31 -2.11
N GLU A 79 11.51 0.56 -2.20
CA GLU A 79 12.26 0.07 -1.04
C GLU A 79 12.77 1.21 -0.13
N PRO A 80 13.38 2.30 -0.64
CA PRO A 80 13.76 3.43 0.22
C PRO A 80 12.55 4.07 0.92
N PHE A 81 11.42 4.20 0.22
CA PHE A 81 10.17 4.72 0.78
C PHE A 81 9.64 3.82 1.89
N ARG A 82 9.72 2.50 1.72
CA ARG A 82 9.36 1.52 2.76
C ARG A 82 10.16 1.75 4.04
N CYS A 83 11.47 1.89 3.90
CA CYS A 83 12.36 2.13 5.04
C CYS A 83 12.01 3.43 5.74
N ARG A 84 11.77 4.52 4.99
CA ARG A 84 11.39 5.80 5.58
C ARG A 84 10.06 5.71 6.34
N LEU A 85 9.03 5.12 5.74
CA LEU A 85 7.71 4.98 6.40
C LEU A 85 7.78 4.17 7.69
N ARG A 86 8.60 3.11 7.72
CA ARG A 86 8.83 2.33 8.95
C ARG A 86 9.49 3.17 10.04
N LEU A 87 10.51 3.95 9.69
CA LEU A 87 11.19 4.83 10.64
C LEU A 87 10.25 5.91 11.18
N GLU A 88 9.45 6.54 10.32
CA GLU A 88 8.45 7.53 10.74
C GLU A 88 7.41 6.92 11.68
N TYR A 89 6.93 5.72 11.37
CA TYR A 89 6.02 4.99 12.25
C TYR A 89 6.64 4.75 13.63
N TYR A 90 7.87 4.23 13.69
CA TYR A 90 8.55 3.97 14.95
C TYR A 90 8.84 5.27 15.73
N LEU A 91 9.26 6.34 15.06
CA LEU A 91 9.49 7.65 15.67
C LEU A 91 8.20 8.24 16.24
N SER A 92 7.10 8.16 15.50
CA SER A 92 5.79 8.61 15.97
C SER A 92 5.35 7.82 17.21
N HIS A 93 5.60 6.51 17.24
CA HIS A 93 5.25 5.66 18.36
C HIS A 93 6.08 5.98 19.61
N LEU A 94 7.40 6.18 19.44
CA LEU A 94 8.29 6.60 20.53
C LEU A 94 7.91 7.97 21.07
N LYS A 95 7.57 8.94 20.21
CA LYS A 95 7.10 10.27 20.65
C LYS A 95 5.79 10.21 21.41
N GLY A 96 4.85 9.37 20.98
CA GLY A 96 3.59 9.12 21.71
C GLY A 96 3.84 8.60 23.13
N LEU A 97 4.72 7.62 23.27
CA LEU A 97 5.11 7.07 24.57
C LEU A 97 5.82 8.09 25.49
N VAL A 98 6.56 9.04 24.92
CA VAL A 98 7.21 10.12 25.67
C VAL A 98 6.19 11.13 26.17
N ASN A 99 5.18 11.48 25.36
CA ASN A 99 4.14 12.41 25.76
C ASN A 99 3.21 11.82 26.83
N GLU A 100 2.83 10.53 26.74
CA GLU A 100 2.00 9.88 27.77
C GLU A 100 2.68 9.80 29.14
N LYS A 101 4.02 9.70 29.19
CA LYS A 101 4.76 9.76 30.46
C LYS A 101 4.81 11.17 31.04
N HIS A 102 4.72 12.21 30.22
CA HIS A 102 4.84 13.58 30.69
C HIS A 102 3.55 14.11 31.32
N ASP A 103 2.39 13.64 30.84
CA ASP A 103 1.06 14.00 31.38
C ASP A 103 0.66 13.19 32.62
N ALA A 104 1.44 12.16 32.98
CA ALA A 104 1.21 11.31 34.16
C ALA A 104 2.04 11.72 35.40
N THR A 105 2.70 12.88 35.37
CA THR A 105 3.51 13.43 36.48
C THR A 105 3.05 14.84 36.81
#